data_AF-A0A2V5YTH4-F1
#
_entry.id   AF-A0A2V5YTH4-F1
#
_cell.length_a   1.000
_cell.length_b   1.000
_cell.length_c   1.000
_cell.angle_alpha   90.00
_cell.angle_beta   90.00
_cell.angle_gamma   90.00
#
_symmetry.space_group_name_H-M   'P 1'
#
loop_
_entity.id
_entity.type
_entity.pdbx_description
1 polymer ?
#
loop_
_entity_poly.entity_id
_entity_poly.type
_entity_poly.pdbx_seq_one_letter_code
_entity_poly.pdbx_strand_id
1 'polypeptide(L)' 'MSQKEIVLDAISELPDGVSLQEIADRIEFLAAIQKGLDQLDRGEGIPNEEVKRQLATWRLRD' A
#
# COMPACT_ATOMS: atom_id res chain seq x y z
N MET A 1 -0.24 -16.90 7.61
CA MET A 1 0.43 -15.89 8.46
C MET A 1 -0.62 -14.96 9.03
N SER A 2 -0.44 -14.54 10.27
CA SER A 2 -1.17 -13.45 10.90
C SER A 2 -0.69 -12.09 10.38
N GLN A 3 -1.51 -11.05 10.54
CA GLN A 3 -1.11 -9.67 10.22
C GLN A 3 0.15 -9.23 10.97
N LYS A 4 0.33 -9.72 12.20
CA LYS A 4 1.52 -9.46 13.01
C LYS A 4 2.78 -10.06 12.38
N GLU A 5 2.72 -11.29 11.88
CA GLU A 5 3.85 -11.95 11.22
C GLU A 5 4.25 -11.20 9.94
N ILE A 6 3.28 -10.79 9.12
CA ILE A 6 3.53 -10.02 7.89
C ILE A 6 4.27 -8.70 8.19
N VAL A 7 3.85 -7.98 9.24
CA VAL A 7 4.49 -6.73 9.64
C VAL A 7 5.91 -6.97 10.16
N LEU A 8 6.12 -8.02 10.97
CA LEU A 8 7.45 -8.34 11.49
C LEU A 8 8.42 -8.72 10.38
N ASP A 9 7.97 -9.54 9.43
CA ASP A 9 8.77 -9.92 8.26
C ASP A 9 9.15 -8.68 7.44
N ALA A 10 8.17 -7.83 7.12
CA ALA A 10 8.40 -6.63 6.32
C ALA A 10 9.31 -5.58 7.00
N ILE A 11 9.32 -5.52 8.33
CA ILE A 11 10.23 -4.65 9.09
C ILE A 11 11.62 -5.28 9.19
N SER A 12 11.72 -6.60 9.30
CA SER A 12 13.01 -7.30 9.39
C SER A 12 13.88 -7.17 8.13
N GLU A 13 13.27 -6.86 6.98
CA GLU A 13 13.95 -6.59 5.72
C GLU A 13 14.49 -5.15 5.61
N LEU A 14 14.13 -4.26 6.54
CA LEU A 14 14.57 -2.86 6.51
C LEU A 14 16.04 -2.73 6.95
N PRO A 15 16.81 -1.80 6.36
CA PRO A 15 18.16 -1.48 6.85
C PRO A 15 18.17 -0.99 8.31
N ASP A 16 19.23 -1.29 9.07
CA ASP A 16 19.35 -0.89 10.48
C ASP A 16 19.26 0.63 10.72
N GLY A 17 19.55 1.44 9.70
CA GLY A 17 19.58 2.90 9.77
C GLY A 17 18.24 3.60 9.48
N VAL A 18 17.16 2.86 9.22
CA VAL A 18 15.86 3.47 8.93
C VAL A 18 15.32 4.21 10.16
N SER A 19 14.70 5.36 9.92
CA SER A 19 14.01 6.14 10.94
C SER A 19 12.70 5.48 11.35
N LEU A 20 12.19 5.85 12.54
CA LEU A 20 10.86 5.43 12.98
C LEU A 20 9.74 5.90 12.02
N GLN A 21 9.94 7.04 11.34
CA GLN A 21 8.98 7.53 10.35
C GLN A 21 8.92 6.61 9.14
N GLU A 22 10.06 6.18 8.60
CA GLU A 22 10.10 5.24 7.47
C GLU A 22 9.50 3.88 7.83
N ILE A 23 9.70 3.41 9.08
CA ILE A 23 9.04 2.20 9.57
C ILE A 23 7.52 2.39 9.61
N ALA A 24 7.04 3.53 10.12
CA ALA A 24 5.60 3.83 10.16
C ALA A 24 5.00 3.89 8.75
N ASP A 25 5.66 4.57 7.81
CA ASP A 25 5.24 4.68 6.41
C ASP A 25 5.17 3.30 5.74
N ARG A 26 6.13 2.41 6.05
CA ARG A 26 6.11 1.02 5.57
C ARG A 26 4.89 0.25 6.08
N ILE A 27 4.56 0.40 7.37
CA ILE A 27 3.38 -0.24 7.95
C ILE A 27 2.09 0.31 7.33
N GLU A 28 2.01 1.64 7.16
CA GLU A 28 0.85 2.28 6.52
C GLU A 28 0.67 1.81 5.08
N PHE A 29 1.76 1.66 4.34
CA PHE A 29 1.73 1.10 2.98
C PHE A 29 1.16 -0.33 2.95
N LEU A 30 1.59 -1.20 3.88
CA LEU A 30 1.05 -2.57 3.99
C LEU A 30 -0.45 -2.55 4.33
N ALA A 31 -0.88 -1.68 5.24
CA ALA A 31 -2.28 -1.52 5.59
C ALA A 31 -3.11 -1.05 4.38
N ALA A 32 -2.58 -0.14 3.56
CA ALA A 32 -3.23 0.32 2.34
C ALA A 32 -3.39 -0.80 1.30
N ILE A 33 -2.38 -1.67 1.14
CA ILE A 33 -2.48 -2.85 0.27
C ILE A 33 -3.58 -3.78 0.77
N GLN A 34 -3.58 -4.13 2.06
CA GLN A 34 -4.59 -5.03 2.62
C GLN A 34 -6.00 -4.46 2.43
N LYS A 35 -6.19 -3.16 2.67
CA LYS A 35 -7.45 -2.48 2.40
C LYS A 35 -7.87 -2.63 0.93
N GLY A 36 -6.95 -2.44 -0.01
CA GLY A 36 -7.21 -2.62 -1.44
C GLY A 36 -7.63 -4.05 -1.79
N LEU A 37 -6.99 -5.06 -1.21
CA LEU A 37 -7.38 -6.47 -1.38
C LEU A 37 -8.78 -6.74 -0.83
N ASP A 38 -9.08 -6.25 0.38
CA ASP A 38 -10.41 -6.42 0.97
C ASP A 38 -11.51 -5.72 0.14
N GLN A 39 -11.19 -4.59 -0.49
CA GLN A 39 -12.08 -3.90 -1.43
C GLN A 39 -12.35 -4.73 -2.69
N LEU A 40 -11.31 -5.37 -3.24
CA LEU A 40 -11.45 -6.26 -4.39
C LEU A 40 -12.33 -7.47 -4.06
N ASP A 41 -12.15 -8.08 -2.89
CA ASP A 41 -12.98 -9.20 -2.42
C ASP A 41 -14.46 -8.80 -2.28
N ARG A 42 -14.74 -7.54 -1.96
CA ARG A 42 -16.11 -6.97 -1.91
C ARG A 42 -16.64 -6.50 -3.28
N GLY A 43 -15.85 -6.60 -4.35
CA GLY A 43 -16.24 -6.13 -5.68
C GLY A 43 -16.22 -4.61 -5.85
N GLU A 44 -15.51 -3.88 -5.00
CA GLU A 44 -15.39 -2.40 -5.03
C GLU A 44 -14.33 -1.90 -6.03
N GLY A 45 -13.89 -2.76 -6.94
CA GLY A 45 -12.96 -2.38 -8.01
C GLY A 45 -13.57 -1.38 -8.99
N ILE A 46 -12.70 -0.62 -9.67
CA ILE A 46 -13.09 0.28 -10.76
C ILE A 46 -12.73 -0.33 -12.13
N PRO A 47 -13.47 0.01 -13.21
CA PRO A 47 -13.10 -0.42 -14.56
C PRO A 47 -11.70 0.07 -14.98
N ASN A 48 -11.03 -0.71 -15.81
CA ASN A 48 -9.66 -0.41 -16.27
C ASN A 48 -9.52 0.97 -16.95
N GLU A 49 -10.54 1.39 -17.70
CA GLU A 49 -10.54 2.70 -18.35
C GLU A 49 -10.64 3.87 -17.35
N GLU A 50 -11.29 3.64 -16.21
CA GLU A 50 -11.39 4.65 -15.16
C GLU A 50 -10.05 4.85 -14.45
N VAL A 51 -9.32 3.77 -14.14
CA VAL A 51 -7.98 3.93 -13.53
C VAL A 51 -6.99 4.61 -14.48
N LYS A 52 -7.05 4.33 -15.79
CA LYS A 52 -6.22 5.04 -16.79
C LYS A 52 -6.49 6.54 -16.80
N ARG A 53 -7.76 6.96 -16.73
CA ARG A 53 -8.13 8.38 -16.64
C ARG A 53 -7.56 9.04 -15.40
N GLN A 54 -7.68 8.40 -14.23
CA GLN A 54 -7.17 8.93 -12.97
C GLN A 54 -5.64 9.09 -13.01
N LEU A 55 -4.90 8.07 -13.47
CA LEU A 55 -3.44 8.13 -13.59
C LEU A 55 -2.96 9.23 -14.54
N ALA A 56 -3.69 9.52 -15.61
CA ALA A 56 -3.36 10.61 -16.52
C ALA A 56 -3.38 11.99 -15.85
N THR A 57 -4.23 12.18 -14.82
CA THR A 57 -4.31 13.45 -14.08
C THR A 57 -3.13 13.69 -13.15
N TRP A 58 -2.40 12.65 -12.76
CA TRP A 58 -1.24 12.78 -11.87
C TRP A 58 -0.07 13.49 -12.54
N ARG A 59 0.03 13.41 -13.87
CA ARG A 59 1.02 14.17 -14.67
C ARG A 59 0.73 15.67 -14.77
N LEU A 60 -0.43 16.12 -14.28
CA LEU A 60 -0.84 17.53 -14.31
C LEU A 60 -0.71 18.21 -12.94
N ARG A 61 -0.22 17.49 -11.93
CA ARG A 61 0.16 18.01 -10.61
C ARG A 61 1.68 17.99 -10.50
N ASP A 62 2.33 18.91 -11.20
CA ASP A 62 3.69 19.35 -10.88
C ASP A 62 3.61 20.61 -10.01
#